data_AF-A0A1Q3N1E9-F1
#
_entry.id   AF-A0A1Q3N1E9-F1
#
_cell.length_a   1.000
_cell.length_b   1.000
_cell.length_c   1.000
_cell.angle_alpha   90.00
_cell.angle_beta   90.00
_cell.angle_gamma   90.00
#
_symmetry.space_group_name_H-M   'P 1'
#
loop_
_entity.id
_entity.type
_entity.pdbx_description
1 polymer ?
#
loop_
_entity_poly.entity_id
_entity_poly.type
_entity_poly.pdbx_seq_one_letter_code
_entity_poly.pdbx_strand_id
1 'polypeptide(L)'
;MNINVSPKMLDRALAFFNLLIIEVKRIGGAIEVKPHHSTVIYIGERMEVSLREKQNRILKENQAHSWDTYDYLPSGILLFKLGEHSWNVKEWKDTSYTVLEDKIEDIIEHIRKVAVKIQEDRRESERRRIEQEKERQKQIELEKLQVTELNNFIEIKTKAELWKNATIMREYVMVLEETAKKNGTYDLNMQQYLEWARKKADWYDPLVEAEDELLRKVDKTTLTLPKKGFW
;
A
#
# COMPACT_ATOMS: atom_id res chain seq x y z
N MET A 1 9.39 23.70 -29.69
CA MET A 1 10.43 23.45 -28.67
C MET A 1 10.07 24.23 -27.43
N ASN A 2 10.35 23.71 -26.24
CA ASN A 2 10.09 24.41 -24.97
C ASN A 2 11.20 25.45 -24.72
N ILE A 3 11.03 26.62 -25.34
CA ILE A 3 11.93 27.78 -25.28
C ILE A 3 11.16 28.94 -24.67
N ASN A 4 11.63 29.48 -23.54
CA ASN A 4 11.06 30.67 -22.90
C ASN A 4 12.15 31.72 -22.70
N VAL A 5 12.42 32.49 -23.76
CA VAL A 5 13.47 33.51 -23.81
C VAL A 5 12.92 34.80 -24.43
N SER A 6 13.53 35.93 -24.12
CA SER A 6 13.23 37.20 -24.79
C SER A 6 13.58 37.15 -26.27
N PRO A 7 12.96 37.99 -27.13
CA PRO A 7 13.25 38.02 -28.56
C PRO A 7 14.73 38.20 -28.89
N LYS A 8 15.47 38.96 -28.06
CA LYS A 8 16.91 39.19 -28.21
C LYS A 8 17.74 37.92 -28.05
N MET A 9 17.25 36.94 -27.28
CA MET A 9 17.96 35.69 -26.99
C MET A 9 17.49 34.52 -27.85
N LEU A 10 16.51 34.73 -28.74
CA LEU A 10 15.90 33.66 -29.54
C LEU A 10 16.91 32.97 -30.48
N ASP A 11 17.72 33.72 -31.20
CA ASP A 11 18.68 33.15 -32.16
C ASP A 11 19.70 32.24 -31.47
N ARG A 12 20.22 32.70 -30.32
CA ARG A 12 21.15 31.92 -29.51
C ARG A 12 20.50 30.67 -28.92
N ALA A 13 19.25 30.80 -28.45
CA ALA A 13 18.47 29.66 -27.98
C ALA A 13 18.25 28.59 -29.07
N LEU A 14 17.95 29.01 -30.30
CA LEU A 14 17.81 28.12 -31.44
C LEU A 14 19.15 27.47 -31.84
N ALA A 15 20.25 28.23 -31.81
CA ALA A 15 21.59 27.71 -32.07
C ALA A 15 21.99 26.62 -31.07
N PHE A 16 21.78 26.87 -29.77
CA PHE A 16 22.02 25.88 -28.72
C PHE A 16 21.17 24.62 -28.91
N PHE A 17 19.87 24.76 -29.22
CA PHE A 17 19.02 23.61 -29.47
C PHE A 17 19.42 22.82 -30.71
N ASN A 18 19.87 23.49 -31.77
CA ASN A 18 20.39 22.82 -32.95
C ASN A 18 21.64 21.99 -32.61
N LEU A 19 22.56 22.56 -31.82
CA LEU A 19 23.73 21.84 -31.32
C LEU A 19 23.32 20.61 -30.48
N LEU A 20 22.35 20.78 -29.57
CA LEU A 20 21.80 19.67 -28.79
C LEU A 20 21.18 18.58 -29.66
N ILE A 21 20.41 18.92 -30.69
CA ILE A 21 19.85 17.95 -31.63
C ILE A 21 20.96 17.14 -32.32
N ILE A 22 22.01 17.82 -32.78
CA ILE A 22 23.13 17.18 -33.48
C ILE A 22 23.86 16.21 -32.54
N GLU A 23 24.18 16.64 -31.33
CA GLU A 23 24.90 15.80 -30.37
C GLU A 23 24.05 14.63 -29.85
N VAL A 24 22.75 14.84 -29.59
CA VAL A 24 21.84 13.76 -29.22
C VAL A 24 21.73 12.72 -30.34
N LYS A 25 21.66 13.15 -31.60
CA LYS A 25 21.69 12.22 -32.75
C LYS A 25 23.02 11.49 -32.85
N ARG A 26 24.16 12.18 -32.59
CA ARG A 26 25.51 11.58 -32.62
C ARG A 26 25.64 10.42 -31.64
N ILE A 27 25.01 10.51 -30.47
CA ILE A 27 25.02 9.41 -29.48
C ILE A 27 23.97 8.32 -29.78
N GLY A 28 23.20 8.42 -30.86
CA GLY A 28 22.14 7.46 -31.20
C GLY A 28 20.79 7.73 -30.50
N GLY A 29 20.61 8.92 -29.94
CA GLY A 29 19.34 9.39 -29.39
C GLY A 29 18.48 10.12 -30.42
N ALA A 30 17.30 10.53 -29.99
CA ALA A 30 16.37 11.37 -30.74
C ALA A 30 15.82 12.49 -29.86
N ILE A 31 15.28 13.53 -30.50
CA ILE A 31 14.54 14.59 -29.80
C ILE A 31 13.13 14.65 -30.38
N GLU A 32 12.14 14.53 -29.50
CA GLU A 32 10.73 14.73 -29.83
C GLU A 32 10.29 16.12 -29.36
N VAL A 33 9.59 16.84 -30.24
CA VAL A 33 9.09 18.18 -29.94
C VAL A 33 7.57 18.16 -30.05
N LYS A 34 6.91 18.50 -28.94
CA LYS A 34 5.46 18.70 -28.84
C LYS A 34 5.17 20.15 -28.44
N PRO A 35 3.93 20.64 -28.57
CA PRO A 35 3.55 21.94 -28.00
C PRO A 35 3.94 22.00 -26.52
N HIS A 36 4.70 23.02 -26.13
CA HIS A 36 5.20 23.25 -24.76
C HIS A 36 6.10 22.16 -24.14
N HIS A 37 6.40 21.05 -24.83
CA HIS A 37 7.26 19.98 -24.32
C HIS A 37 8.36 19.64 -25.33
N SER A 38 9.57 19.46 -24.84
CA SER A 38 10.68 18.93 -25.63
C SER A 38 11.30 17.78 -24.87
N THR A 39 11.53 16.66 -25.54
CA THR A 39 11.93 15.43 -24.89
C THR A 39 13.12 14.84 -25.61
N VAL A 40 14.21 14.63 -24.89
CA VAL A 40 15.32 13.80 -25.34
C VAL A 40 14.96 12.35 -25.10
N ILE A 41 15.10 11.53 -26.13
CA ILE A 41 14.88 10.08 -26.09
C ILE A 41 16.23 9.42 -26.30
N TYR A 42 16.69 8.65 -25.31
CA TYR A 42 17.95 7.92 -25.38
C TYR A 42 17.77 6.55 -24.73
N ILE A 43 18.20 5.49 -25.41
CA ILE A 43 18.04 4.08 -24.97
C ILE A 43 16.62 3.72 -24.48
N GLY A 44 15.59 4.29 -25.12
CA GLY A 44 14.19 4.08 -24.76
C GLY A 44 13.67 4.95 -23.61
N GLU A 45 14.55 5.67 -22.91
CA GLU A 45 14.18 6.56 -21.82
C GLU A 45 13.89 7.98 -22.32
N ARG A 46 12.82 8.57 -21.80
CA ARG A 46 12.29 9.87 -22.19
C ARG A 46 12.60 10.89 -21.10
N MET A 47 13.35 11.92 -21.44
CA MET A 47 13.78 12.98 -20.51
C MET A 47 13.32 14.33 -21.04
N GLU A 48 12.43 14.99 -20.31
CA GLU A 48 11.98 16.33 -20.69
C GLU A 48 13.08 17.37 -20.50
N VAL A 49 13.16 18.28 -21.46
CA VAL A 49 14.14 19.37 -21.49
C VAL A 49 13.45 20.70 -21.73
N SER A 50 13.98 21.74 -21.11
CA SER A 50 13.57 23.11 -21.37
C SER A 50 14.75 24.06 -21.40
N LEU A 51 14.59 25.12 -22.17
CA LEU A 51 15.53 26.23 -22.20
C LEU A 51 14.77 27.50 -21.84
N ARG A 52 15.28 28.23 -20.87
CA ARG A 52 14.66 29.48 -20.40
C ARG A 52 15.70 30.55 -20.17
N GLU A 53 15.28 31.80 -20.27
CA GLU A 53 16.11 32.93 -19.87
C GLU A 53 15.87 33.24 -18.38
N LYS A 54 16.96 33.50 -17.64
CA LYS A 54 16.85 33.95 -16.25
C LYS A 54 16.17 35.31 -16.26
N GLN A 55 15.12 35.44 -15.46
CA GLN A 55 14.47 36.72 -15.23
C GLN A 55 14.98 37.34 -13.93
N ASN A 56 15.37 38.61 -14.00
CA ASN A 56 15.69 39.41 -12.83
C ASN A 56 14.41 40.04 -12.30
N ARG A 57 14.14 39.85 -11.02
CA ARG A 57 12.96 40.42 -10.35
C ARG A 57 13.32 41.83 -9.86
N ILE A 58 12.55 42.83 -10.27
CA ILE A 58 12.73 44.23 -9.90
C ILE A 58 11.43 44.73 -9.27
N LEU A 59 11.52 45.49 -8.18
CA LEU A 59 10.35 46.06 -7.52
C LEU A 59 9.76 47.17 -8.40
N LYS A 60 8.43 47.19 -8.57
CA LYS A 60 7.76 48.30 -9.26
C LYS A 60 7.81 49.55 -8.40
N GLU A 61 8.42 50.62 -8.91
CA GLU A 61 8.24 51.96 -8.37
C GLU A 61 6.84 52.48 -8.71
N ASN A 62 6.14 53.03 -7.71
CA ASN A 62 4.74 53.47 -7.72
C ASN A 62 3.69 52.35 -7.62
N GLN A 63 3.71 51.62 -6.50
CA GLN A 63 2.66 50.66 -6.15
C GLN A 63 1.37 51.40 -5.77
N ALA A 64 0.26 51.08 -6.43
CA ALA A 64 -1.07 51.60 -6.10
C ALA A 64 -1.75 50.84 -4.93
N HIS A 65 -1.17 49.72 -4.50
CA HIS A 65 -1.71 48.83 -3.47
C HIS A 65 -0.65 48.52 -2.40
N SER A 66 -1.10 48.10 -1.21
CA SER A 66 -0.26 47.86 -0.02
C SER A 66 0.68 46.65 -0.10
N TRP A 67 0.78 45.96 -1.24
CA TRP A 67 1.61 44.76 -1.40
C TRP A 67 2.63 44.92 -2.53
N ASP A 68 3.85 44.43 -2.25
CA ASP A 68 4.96 44.51 -3.18
C ASP A 68 4.65 43.86 -4.52
N THR A 69 4.71 44.66 -5.59
CA THR A 69 4.54 44.20 -6.97
C THR A 69 5.87 44.28 -7.69
N TYR A 70 6.17 43.28 -8.53
CA TYR A 70 7.46 43.13 -9.20
C TYR A 70 7.31 43.07 -10.72
N ASP A 71 8.29 43.62 -11.43
CA ASP A 71 8.56 43.37 -12.84
C ASP A 71 9.65 42.31 -13.00
N TYR A 72 9.60 41.61 -14.13
CA TYR A 72 10.57 40.57 -14.48
C TYR A 72 11.28 40.98 -15.77
N LEU A 73 12.54 41.39 -15.64
CA LEU A 73 13.36 41.76 -16.79
C LEU A 73 14.22 40.58 -17.26
N PRO A 74 14.29 40.34 -18.59
CA PRO A 74 15.21 39.35 -19.15
C PRO A 74 16.67 39.74 -18.85
N SER A 75 17.46 38.79 -18.36
CA SER A 75 18.85 39.05 -17.91
C SER A 75 19.92 38.77 -18.97
N GLY A 76 19.56 38.15 -20.10
CA GLY A 76 20.48 37.64 -21.12
C GLY A 76 21.15 36.30 -20.78
N ILE A 77 20.87 35.73 -19.61
CA ILE A 77 21.47 34.47 -19.13
C ILE A 77 20.53 33.31 -19.50
N LEU A 78 20.99 32.39 -20.34
CA LEU A 78 20.23 31.17 -20.66
C LEU A 78 20.42 30.09 -19.60
N LEU A 79 19.37 29.33 -19.32
CA LEU A 79 19.38 28.12 -18.50
C LEU A 79 18.74 26.96 -19.26
N PHE A 80 19.46 25.84 -19.30
CA PHE A 80 18.99 24.58 -19.82
C PHE A 80 18.69 23.63 -18.66
N LYS A 81 17.52 23.01 -18.67
CA LYS A 81 17.07 22.08 -17.64
C LYS A 81 16.80 20.72 -18.25
N LEU A 82 17.31 19.66 -17.64
CA LEU A 82 16.99 18.26 -17.94
C LEU A 82 16.16 17.68 -16.79
N GLY A 83 15.08 16.99 -17.13
CA GLY A 83 14.18 16.35 -16.18
C GLY A 83 13.21 17.33 -15.52
N GLU A 84 12.63 18.27 -16.28
CA GLU A 84 11.80 19.39 -15.75
C GLU A 84 10.71 19.00 -14.74
N HIS A 85 10.20 17.75 -14.83
CA HIS A 85 9.20 17.15 -13.95
C HIS A 85 9.67 15.86 -13.23
N SER A 86 10.98 15.68 -13.07
CA SER A 86 11.59 14.51 -12.42
C SER A 86 12.24 14.88 -11.08
N TRP A 87 12.47 13.90 -10.21
CA TRP A 87 13.27 14.08 -8.99
C TRP A 87 14.77 14.25 -9.27
N ASN A 88 15.23 13.89 -10.47
CA ASN A 88 16.63 14.01 -10.91
C ASN A 88 16.86 15.24 -11.81
N VAL A 89 16.30 16.40 -11.44
CA VAL A 89 16.50 17.65 -12.20
C VAL A 89 17.96 18.05 -12.16
N LYS A 90 18.56 18.32 -13.32
CA LYS A 90 19.84 19.04 -13.43
C LYS A 90 19.64 20.27 -14.31
N GLU A 91 20.26 21.37 -13.89
CA GLU A 91 20.22 22.65 -14.59
C GLU A 91 21.64 23.10 -14.93
N TRP A 92 21.81 23.60 -16.16
CA TRP A 92 22.98 24.30 -16.66
C TRP A 92 22.58 25.73 -16.94
N LYS A 93 23.48 26.67 -16.73
CA LYS A 93 23.24 28.08 -16.99
C LYS A 93 24.47 28.75 -17.55
N ASP A 94 24.29 29.85 -18.26
CA ASP A 94 25.38 30.76 -18.58
C ASP A 94 26.03 31.30 -17.30
N THR A 95 27.33 31.52 -17.38
CA THR A 95 28.11 32.21 -16.35
C THR A 95 28.91 33.34 -16.99
N SER A 96 29.58 34.14 -16.18
CA SER A 96 30.48 35.19 -16.68
C SER A 96 31.64 34.66 -17.53
N TYR A 97 31.92 33.35 -17.51
CA TYR A 97 33.09 32.73 -18.14
C TYR A 97 32.76 31.65 -19.17
N THR A 98 31.55 31.09 -19.14
CA THR A 98 31.15 29.96 -20.00
C THR A 98 29.71 30.12 -20.44
N VAL A 99 29.45 29.82 -21.69
CA VAL A 99 28.10 29.77 -22.25
C VAL A 99 27.54 28.33 -22.19
N LEU A 100 26.23 28.16 -22.39
CA LEU A 100 25.61 26.84 -22.45
C LEU A 100 26.21 25.93 -23.54
N GLU A 101 26.58 26.52 -24.67
CA GLU A 101 27.19 25.84 -25.81
C GLU A 101 28.51 25.15 -25.41
N ASP A 102 29.31 25.78 -24.54
CA ASP A 102 30.55 25.20 -24.00
C ASP A 102 30.31 23.98 -23.11
N LYS A 103 29.08 23.82 -22.60
CA LYS A 103 28.69 22.76 -21.64
C LYS A 103 28.02 21.58 -22.33
N ILE A 104 27.97 21.56 -23.66
CA ILE A 104 27.24 20.55 -24.40
C ILE A 104 27.73 19.13 -24.10
N GLU A 105 29.04 18.95 -23.91
CA GLU A 105 29.62 17.63 -23.60
C GLU A 105 29.15 17.11 -22.23
N ASP A 106 29.16 17.95 -21.18
CA ASP A 106 28.63 17.58 -19.86
C ASP A 106 27.11 17.31 -19.90
N ILE A 107 26.37 18.07 -20.71
CA ILE A 107 24.93 17.82 -20.92
C ILE A 107 24.70 16.43 -21.51
N ILE A 108 25.45 16.07 -22.54
CA ILE A 108 25.34 14.78 -23.22
C ILE A 108 25.80 13.63 -22.31
N GLU A 109 26.88 13.80 -21.57
CA GLU A 109 27.33 12.82 -20.58
C GLU A 109 26.26 12.60 -19.50
N HIS A 110 25.64 13.68 -19.02
CA HIS A 110 24.59 13.58 -18.03
C HIS A 110 23.32 12.90 -18.56
N ILE A 111 22.92 13.17 -19.81
CA ILE A 111 21.82 12.46 -20.49
C ILE A 111 22.07 10.95 -20.49
N ARG A 112 23.29 10.50 -20.82
CA ARG A 112 23.67 9.07 -20.78
C ARG A 112 23.54 8.49 -19.37
N LYS A 113 24.11 9.19 -18.38
CA LYS A 113 24.08 8.75 -16.97
C LYS A 113 22.65 8.62 -16.45
N VAL A 114 21.80 9.61 -16.71
CA VAL A 114 20.41 9.62 -16.26
C VAL A 114 19.61 8.48 -16.91
N ALA A 115 19.77 8.25 -18.21
CA ALA A 115 19.04 7.19 -18.89
C ALA A 115 19.41 5.79 -18.35
N VAL A 116 20.70 5.53 -18.13
CA VAL A 116 21.17 4.25 -17.54
C VAL A 116 20.60 4.08 -16.13
N LYS A 117 20.67 5.13 -15.31
CA LYS A 117 20.13 5.11 -13.95
C LYS A 117 18.63 4.81 -13.94
N ILE A 118 17.85 5.40 -14.84
CA ILE A 118 16.40 5.13 -14.94
C ILE A 118 16.14 3.64 -15.26
N GLN A 119 16.93 3.03 -16.16
CA GLN A 119 16.79 1.61 -16.46
C GLN A 119 17.15 0.72 -15.26
N GLU A 120 18.23 1.05 -14.54
CA GLU A 120 18.65 0.33 -13.33
C GLU A 120 17.58 0.42 -12.24
N ASP A 121 17.10 1.63 -11.94
CA ASP A 121 16.05 1.90 -10.96
C ASP A 121 14.76 1.11 -11.29
N ARG A 122 14.39 1.03 -12.59
CA ARG A 122 13.24 0.24 -13.05
C ARG A 122 13.45 -1.25 -12.78
N ARG A 123 14.60 -1.81 -13.15
CA ARG A 123 14.92 -3.23 -12.96
C ARG A 123 14.97 -3.59 -11.47
N GLU A 124 15.53 -2.72 -10.64
CA GLU A 124 15.60 -2.94 -9.21
C GLU A 124 14.22 -2.86 -8.55
N SER A 125 13.39 -1.89 -8.96
CA SER A 125 11.99 -1.76 -8.53
C SER A 125 11.17 -3.00 -8.90
N GLU A 126 11.31 -3.53 -10.11
CA GLU A 126 10.65 -4.76 -10.54
C GLU A 126 11.09 -5.96 -9.70
N ARG A 127 12.39 -6.12 -9.45
CA ARG A 127 12.91 -7.17 -8.56
C ARG A 127 12.34 -7.06 -7.14
N ARG A 128 12.35 -5.85 -6.57
CA ARG A 128 11.79 -5.59 -5.23
C ARG A 128 10.30 -5.91 -5.17
N ARG A 129 9.53 -5.53 -6.20
CA ARG A 129 8.09 -5.85 -6.30
C ARG A 129 7.83 -7.35 -6.35
N ILE A 130 8.60 -8.09 -7.15
CA ILE A 130 8.46 -9.56 -7.26
C ILE A 130 8.76 -10.23 -5.91
N GLU A 131 9.81 -9.79 -5.22
CA GLU A 131 10.17 -10.36 -3.92
C GLU A 131 9.13 -10.03 -2.83
N GLN A 132 8.65 -8.79 -2.79
CA GLN A 132 7.60 -8.37 -1.87
C GLN A 132 6.29 -9.14 -2.09
N GLU A 133 5.92 -9.39 -3.34
CA GLU A 133 4.71 -10.17 -3.65
C GLU A 133 4.83 -11.63 -3.21
N LYS A 134 6.02 -12.24 -3.42
CA LYS A 134 6.30 -13.60 -2.92
C LYS A 134 6.20 -13.66 -1.40
N GLU A 135 6.80 -12.70 -0.70
CA GLU A 135 6.77 -12.67 0.76
C GLU A 135 5.33 -12.44 1.27
N ARG A 136 4.60 -11.52 0.66
CA ARG A 136 3.18 -11.28 0.97
C ARG A 136 2.34 -12.55 0.82
N GLN A 137 2.55 -13.30 -0.26
CA GLN A 137 1.82 -14.54 -0.50
C GLN A 137 2.13 -15.60 0.57
N LYS A 138 3.39 -15.72 0.99
CA LYS A 138 3.78 -16.62 2.09
C LYS A 138 3.14 -16.22 3.41
N GLN A 139 3.11 -14.92 3.74
CA GLN A 139 2.47 -14.43 4.96
C GLN A 139 0.97 -14.73 4.97
N ILE A 140 0.27 -14.49 3.86
CA ILE A 140 -1.16 -14.81 3.73
C ILE A 140 -1.41 -16.33 3.91
N GLU A 141 -0.56 -17.17 3.34
CA GLU A 141 -0.67 -18.63 3.51
C GLU A 141 -0.42 -19.07 4.95
N LEU A 142 0.61 -18.50 5.59
CA LEU A 142 0.92 -18.75 7.00
C LEU A 142 -0.23 -18.31 7.92
N GLU A 143 -0.79 -17.13 7.71
CA GLU A 143 -1.94 -16.62 8.47
C GLU A 143 -3.16 -17.54 8.32
N LYS A 144 -3.45 -18.03 7.11
CA LYS A 144 -4.54 -18.99 6.89
C LYS A 144 -4.31 -20.30 7.66
N LEU A 145 -3.08 -20.82 7.63
CA LEU A 145 -2.72 -22.02 8.39
C LEU A 145 -2.86 -21.77 9.90
N GLN A 146 -2.40 -20.64 10.40
CA GLN A 146 -2.51 -20.27 11.82
C GLN A 146 -3.96 -20.13 12.27
N VAL A 147 -4.81 -19.46 11.48
CA VAL A 147 -6.25 -19.32 11.80
C VAL A 147 -6.94 -20.67 11.78
N THR A 148 -6.63 -21.52 10.80
CA THR A 148 -7.19 -22.87 10.71
C THR A 148 -6.78 -23.71 11.91
N GLU A 149 -5.49 -23.72 12.25
CA GLU A 149 -4.95 -24.47 13.39
C GLU A 149 -5.53 -23.96 14.72
N LEU A 150 -5.64 -22.65 14.89
CA LEU A 150 -6.24 -22.04 16.09
C LEU A 150 -7.72 -22.41 16.22
N ASN A 151 -8.48 -22.38 15.13
CA ASN A 151 -9.90 -22.77 15.14
C ASN A 151 -10.06 -24.26 15.49
N ASN A 152 -9.24 -25.14 14.90
CA ASN A 152 -9.23 -26.57 15.24
C ASN A 152 -8.90 -26.78 16.72
N PHE A 153 -7.92 -26.04 17.25
CA PHE A 153 -7.54 -26.11 18.66
C PHE A 153 -8.66 -25.61 19.60
N ILE A 154 -9.32 -24.49 19.26
CA ILE A 154 -10.47 -23.99 20.02
C ILE A 154 -11.59 -25.03 20.01
N GLU A 155 -11.90 -25.61 18.84
CA GLU A 155 -12.96 -26.61 18.70
C GLU A 155 -12.69 -27.83 19.60
N ILE A 156 -11.49 -28.42 19.54
CA ILE A 156 -11.17 -29.60 20.36
C ILE A 156 -11.17 -29.27 21.85
N LYS A 157 -10.64 -28.10 22.25
CA LYS A 157 -10.65 -27.63 23.64
C LYS A 157 -12.10 -27.51 24.13
N THR A 158 -12.95 -26.84 23.37
CA THR A 158 -14.35 -26.64 23.72
C THR A 158 -15.10 -27.96 23.82
N LYS A 159 -14.91 -28.89 22.86
CA LYS A 159 -15.51 -30.23 22.94
C LYS A 159 -15.02 -31.00 24.17
N ALA A 160 -13.74 -30.93 24.50
CA ALA A 160 -13.20 -31.58 25.71
C ALA A 160 -13.81 -31.01 27.00
N GLU A 161 -13.98 -29.69 27.08
CA GLU A 161 -14.63 -29.03 28.23
C GLU A 161 -16.10 -29.44 28.37
N LEU A 162 -16.86 -29.46 27.27
CA LEU A 162 -18.26 -29.92 27.25
C LEU A 162 -18.37 -31.39 27.67
N TRP A 163 -17.53 -32.26 27.12
CA TRP A 163 -17.49 -33.67 27.48
C TRP A 163 -17.16 -33.87 28.97
N LYS A 164 -16.18 -33.13 29.51
CA LYS A 164 -15.81 -33.23 30.93
C LYS A 164 -16.96 -32.81 31.82
N ASN A 165 -17.64 -31.73 31.48
CA ASN A 165 -18.79 -31.24 32.22
C ASN A 165 -19.98 -32.23 32.15
N ALA A 166 -20.27 -32.81 30.99
CA ALA A 166 -21.28 -33.85 30.85
C ALA A 166 -20.94 -35.08 31.71
N THR A 167 -19.67 -35.46 31.76
CA THR A 167 -19.18 -36.54 32.62
C THR A 167 -19.43 -36.23 34.11
N ILE A 168 -19.08 -35.02 34.56
CA ILE A 168 -19.36 -34.56 35.94
C ILE A 168 -20.86 -34.58 36.24
N MET A 169 -21.71 -34.15 35.29
CA MET A 169 -23.17 -34.20 35.45
C MET A 169 -23.67 -35.64 35.64
N ARG A 170 -23.19 -36.60 34.83
CA ARG A 170 -23.56 -38.02 34.97
C ARG A 170 -23.12 -38.60 36.32
N GLU A 171 -21.89 -38.31 36.74
CA GLU A 171 -21.36 -38.72 38.04
C GLU A 171 -22.21 -38.16 39.18
N TYR A 172 -22.56 -36.86 39.14
CA TYR A 172 -23.42 -36.23 40.13
C TYR A 172 -24.81 -36.86 40.19
N VAL A 173 -25.46 -37.09 39.04
CA VAL A 173 -26.78 -37.72 38.95
C VAL A 173 -26.78 -39.13 39.53
N MET A 174 -25.70 -39.90 39.29
CA MET A 174 -25.51 -41.22 39.88
C MET A 174 -25.42 -41.15 41.41
N VAL A 175 -24.59 -40.26 41.95
CA VAL A 175 -24.43 -40.07 43.41
C VAL A 175 -25.74 -39.59 44.06
N LEU A 176 -26.47 -38.69 43.38
CA LEU A 176 -27.76 -38.19 43.84
C LEU A 176 -28.80 -39.31 43.93
N GLU A 177 -28.86 -40.18 42.92
CA GLU A 177 -29.74 -41.34 42.91
C GLU A 177 -29.44 -42.32 44.06
N GLU A 178 -28.17 -42.64 44.29
CA GLU A 178 -27.76 -43.52 45.40
C GLU A 178 -28.15 -42.92 46.76
N THR A 179 -27.94 -41.62 46.92
CA THR A 179 -28.27 -40.90 48.16
C THR A 179 -29.78 -40.88 48.40
N ALA A 180 -30.58 -40.62 47.37
CA ALA A 180 -32.04 -40.63 47.46
C ALA A 180 -32.58 -42.02 47.85
N LYS A 181 -31.99 -43.09 47.28
CA LYS A 181 -32.32 -44.48 47.64
C LYS A 181 -31.99 -44.79 49.09
N LYS A 182 -30.81 -44.39 49.58
CA LYS A 182 -30.39 -44.61 50.98
C LYS A 182 -31.28 -43.86 51.99
N ASN A 183 -31.69 -42.64 51.65
CA ASN A 183 -32.45 -41.77 52.55
C ASN A 183 -33.97 -41.95 52.44
N GLY A 184 -34.46 -42.87 51.59
CA GLY A 184 -35.89 -43.12 51.40
C GLY A 184 -36.63 -42.01 50.65
N THR A 185 -35.92 -41.13 49.94
CA THR A 185 -36.48 -40.00 49.18
C THR A 185 -36.54 -40.29 47.67
N TYR A 186 -36.42 -41.56 47.27
CA TYR A 186 -36.49 -42.01 45.88
C TYR A 186 -37.95 -42.20 45.42
N ASP A 187 -38.72 -41.12 45.42
CA ASP A 187 -40.10 -41.10 44.96
C ASP A 187 -40.22 -40.91 43.44
N LEU A 188 -41.45 -40.85 42.93
CA LEU A 188 -41.72 -40.70 41.49
C LEU A 188 -41.18 -39.38 40.92
N ASN A 189 -41.23 -38.30 41.71
CA ASN A 189 -40.72 -37.00 41.27
C ASN A 189 -39.19 -37.01 41.14
N MET A 190 -38.50 -37.64 42.09
CA MET A 190 -37.06 -37.84 42.02
C MET A 190 -36.66 -38.68 40.80
N GLN A 191 -37.40 -39.75 40.50
CA GLN A 191 -37.14 -40.59 39.31
C GLN A 191 -37.26 -39.78 38.01
N GLN A 192 -38.31 -38.98 37.86
CA GLN A 192 -38.51 -38.12 36.69
C GLN A 192 -37.41 -37.07 36.55
N TYR A 193 -36.97 -36.47 37.67
CA TYR A 193 -35.87 -35.51 37.68
C TYR A 193 -34.54 -36.16 37.26
N LEU A 194 -34.24 -37.36 37.76
CA LEU A 194 -33.02 -38.09 37.40
C LEU A 194 -33.01 -38.47 35.92
N GLU A 195 -34.14 -38.90 35.37
CA GLU A 195 -34.26 -39.21 33.93
C GLU A 195 -34.06 -37.94 33.08
N TRP A 196 -34.69 -36.84 33.46
CA TRP A 196 -34.47 -35.54 32.83
C TRP A 196 -32.99 -35.12 32.88
N ALA A 197 -32.35 -35.22 34.04
CA ALA A 197 -30.97 -34.82 34.24
C ALA A 197 -29.99 -35.65 33.39
N ARG A 198 -30.22 -36.96 33.26
CA ARG A 198 -29.46 -37.85 32.36
C ARG A 198 -29.59 -37.40 30.90
N LYS A 199 -30.82 -37.15 30.42
CA LYS A 199 -31.06 -36.65 29.06
C LYS A 199 -30.37 -35.32 28.80
N LYS A 200 -30.32 -34.41 29.79
CA LYS A 200 -29.60 -33.14 29.67
C LYS A 200 -28.09 -33.32 29.61
N ALA A 201 -27.52 -34.24 30.40
CA ALA A 201 -26.10 -34.56 30.33
C ALA A 201 -25.73 -35.16 28.96
N ASP A 202 -26.57 -36.02 28.40
CA ASP A 202 -26.37 -36.62 27.08
C ASP A 202 -26.50 -35.58 25.95
N TRP A 203 -27.45 -34.64 26.05
CA TRP A 203 -27.52 -33.50 25.13
C TRP A 203 -26.28 -32.61 25.21
N TYR A 204 -25.72 -32.43 26.40
CA TYR A 204 -24.54 -31.57 26.60
C TYR A 204 -23.24 -32.21 26.10
N ASP A 205 -23.18 -33.54 26.08
CA ASP A 205 -22.00 -34.30 25.65
C ASP A 205 -21.81 -34.24 24.12
N PRO A 206 -20.67 -33.72 23.62
CA PRO A 206 -20.41 -33.66 22.19
C PRO A 206 -20.17 -35.03 21.53
N LEU A 207 -20.00 -36.11 22.29
CA LEU A 207 -19.80 -37.47 21.76
C LEU A 207 -21.08 -38.30 21.64
N VAL A 208 -22.19 -37.88 22.26
CA VAL A 208 -23.45 -38.64 22.30
C VAL A 208 -24.45 -38.16 21.25
N GLU A 209 -24.27 -36.94 20.73
CA GLU A 209 -25.12 -36.33 19.69
C GLU A 209 -26.64 -36.35 20.01
N ALA A 210 -27.02 -36.36 21.30
CA ALA A 210 -28.42 -36.36 21.68
C ALA A 210 -29.08 -35.00 21.40
N GLU A 211 -30.27 -35.04 20.80
CA GLU A 211 -31.11 -33.86 20.60
C GLU A 211 -32.02 -33.59 21.80
N ASP A 212 -32.25 -32.31 22.09
CA ASP A 212 -33.24 -31.86 23.05
C ASP A 212 -34.09 -30.75 22.44
N GLU A 213 -35.39 -31.02 22.25
CA GLU A 213 -36.29 -30.12 21.53
C GLU A 213 -36.36 -28.71 22.12
N LEU A 214 -36.25 -28.58 23.44
CA LEU A 214 -36.32 -27.30 24.15
C LEU A 214 -35.00 -26.52 24.08
N LEU A 215 -33.89 -27.22 23.84
CA LEU A 215 -32.54 -26.62 23.83
C LEU A 215 -31.91 -26.57 22.42
N ARG A 216 -32.66 -26.92 21.36
CA ARG A 216 -32.18 -26.88 19.96
C ARG A 216 -31.50 -25.56 19.54
N LYS A 217 -31.94 -24.43 20.10
CA LYS A 217 -31.40 -23.10 19.76
C LYS A 217 -30.40 -22.57 20.78
N VAL A 218 -30.10 -23.33 21.83
CA VAL A 218 -29.20 -22.91 22.91
C VAL A 218 -27.76 -23.22 22.50
N ASP A 219 -26.88 -22.24 22.66
CA ASP A 219 -25.45 -22.45 22.51
C ASP A 219 -24.94 -23.31 23.69
N LYS A 220 -24.34 -24.46 23.40
CA LYS A 220 -23.85 -25.39 24.44
C LYS A 220 -22.71 -24.81 25.27
N THR A 221 -21.95 -23.86 24.75
CA THR A 221 -20.81 -23.25 25.46
C THR A 221 -21.23 -22.10 26.37
N THR A 222 -22.14 -21.24 25.92
CA THR A 222 -22.58 -20.07 26.70
C THR A 222 -23.87 -20.33 27.48
N LEU A 223 -24.61 -21.40 27.17
CA LEU A 223 -25.92 -21.73 27.74
C LEU A 223 -26.94 -20.59 27.63
N THR A 224 -26.86 -19.81 26.56
CA THR A 224 -27.75 -18.68 26.29
C THR A 224 -28.67 -18.95 25.11
N LEU A 225 -29.90 -18.42 25.17
CA LEU A 225 -30.80 -18.35 24.03
C LEU A 225 -30.36 -17.23 23.07
N PRO A 226 -30.61 -17.37 21.75
CA PRO A 226 -30.31 -16.33 20.80
C PRO A 226 -31.14 -15.09 21.14
N LYS A 227 -30.49 -13.91 21.13
CA LYS A 227 -31.19 -12.63 21.33
C LYS A 227 -32.28 -12.52 20.26
N LYS A 228 -33.53 -12.33 20.68
CA LYS A 228 -34.61 -11.96 19.74
C LYS A 228 -34.22 -10.64 19.09
N GLY A 229 -33.99 -10.63 17.78
CA GLY A 229 -33.84 -9.39 17.04
C GLY A 229 -35.12 -8.58 17.20
N PHE A 230 -35.02 -7.44 17.88
CA PHE A 230 -36.04 -6.41 17.81
C PHE A 230 -35.85 -5.73 16.46
N TRP A 231 -36.77 -6.03 15.52
CA TRP A 231 -36.92 -5.28 14.28
C TRP A 231 -37.61 -3.95 14.58
#